data_AF-A0A1Q3JWB5-F1
#
_entry.id   AF-A0A1Q3JWB5-F1
#
_cell.length_a   1.000
_cell.length_b   1.000
_cell.length_c   1.000
_cell.angle_alpha   90.00
_cell.angle_beta   90.00
_cell.angle_gamma   90.00
#
_symmetry.space_group_name_H-M   'P 1'
#
loop_
_entity.id
_entity.type
_entity.pdbx_description
1 polymer ?
#
loop_
_entity_poly.entity_id
_entity_poly.type
_entity_poly.pdbx_seq_one_letter_code
_entity_poly.pdbx_strand_id
1 'polypeptide(L)' 'MTTSVSASTSGQTGKQDQQRAWLDRIRGFWRDFAATAFNSYRPELHYMRGPGPAWHAKHGQHPPGGSR' A
#
# COMPACT_ATOMS: atom_id res chain seq x y z
N MET A 1 -37.11 12.22 -18.51
CA MET A 1 -36.36 12.98 -19.54
C MET A 1 -35.48 13.97 -18.79
N THR A 2 -34.16 13.77 -18.76
CA THR A 2 -33.21 14.75 -18.19
C THR A 2 -32.46 15.38 -19.35
N THR A 3 -32.60 16.70 -19.52
CA THR A 3 -31.89 17.48 -20.53
C THR A 3 -30.68 18.14 -19.87
N SER A 4 -29.49 17.68 -20.22
CA SER A 4 -28.24 18.35 -19.87
C SER A 4 -28.04 19.55 -20.80
N VAL A 5 -28.34 20.75 -20.30
CA VAL A 5 -27.99 22.02 -20.95
C VAL A 5 -26.48 22.20 -20.89
N SER A 6 -25.84 22.15 -22.06
CA SER A 6 -24.42 22.47 -22.23
C SER A 6 -24.29 23.94 -22.59
N ALA A 7 -23.98 24.78 -21.59
CA ALA A 7 -23.58 26.17 -21.83
C ALA A 7 -22.05 26.22 -21.98
N SER A 8 -21.59 26.48 -23.20
CA SER A 8 -20.17 26.67 -23.51
C SER A 8 -19.69 27.99 -22.90
N THR A 9 -18.81 27.94 -21.91
CA THR A 9 -18.22 29.13 -21.30
C THR A 9 -16.82 29.38 -21.87
N SER A 10 -16.76 30.14 -22.96
CA SER A 10 -15.52 30.73 -23.48
C SER A 10 -15.06 31.84 -22.53
N GLY A 11 -14.29 31.49 -21.51
CA GLY A 11 -13.69 32.44 -20.55
C GLY A 11 -12.99 31.80 -19.34
N GLN A 12 -12.84 30.47 -19.31
CA GLN A 12 -12.37 29.71 -18.15
C GLN A 12 -10.90 29.25 -18.21
N THR A 13 -10.05 29.78 -19.09
CA THR A 13 -8.70 29.22 -19.30
C THR A 13 -7.81 29.32 -18.04
N GLY A 14 -7.71 30.48 -17.39
CA GLY A 14 -6.78 30.65 -16.24
C GLY A 14 -7.17 29.92 -14.94
N LYS A 15 -8.47 29.76 -14.65
CA LYS A 15 -8.92 29.04 -13.46
C LYS A 15 -8.83 27.53 -13.66
N GLN A 16 -9.13 27.04 -14.86
CA GLN A 16 -9.01 25.61 -15.19
C GLN A 16 -7.56 25.14 -15.20
N ASP A 17 -6.63 25.95 -15.73
CA ASP A 17 -5.21 25.60 -15.74
C ASP A 17 -4.63 25.53 -14.32
N GLN A 18 -4.98 26.50 -13.46
CA GLN A 18 -4.60 26.49 -12.05
C GLN A 18 -5.22 25.30 -11.29
N GLN A 19 -6.47 24.95 -11.58
CA GLN A 19 -7.12 23.79 -10.99
C GLN A 19 -6.47 22.47 -11.44
N ARG A 20 -6.11 22.35 -12.71
CA ARG A 20 -5.39 21.18 -13.25
C ARG A 20 -4.02 21.01 -12.61
N ALA A 21 -3.24 22.09 -12.51
CA ALA A 21 -1.93 22.07 -11.86
C ALA A 21 -2.01 21.66 -10.38
N TRP A 22 -3.05 22.11 -9.66
CA TRP A 22 -3.30 21.71 -8.28
C TRP A 22 -3.68 20.22 -8.16
N LEU A 23 -4.55 19.72 -9.04
CA LEU A 23 -4.93 18.31 -9.09
C LEU A 23 -3.74 17.41 -9.42
N ASP A 24 -2.87 17.81 -10.34
CA ASP A 24 -1.65 17.07 -10.69
C ASP A 24 -0.71 16.95 -9.48
N ARG A 25 -0.60 18.00 -8.67
CA ARG A 25 0.18 17.99 -7.43
C ARG A 25 -0.39 17.01 -6.41
N ILE A 26 -1.71 17.03 -6.20
CA ILE A 26 -2.40 16.07 -5.31
C ILE A 26 -2.21 14.65 -5.82
N ARG A 27 -2.39 14.42 -7.11
CA ARG A 27 -2.24 13.10 -7.75
C ARG A 27 -0.82 12.56 -7.60
N GLY A 28 0.20 13.40 -7.77
CA GLY A 28 1.59 13.04 -7.54
C GLY A 28 1.83 12.58 -6.10
N PHE A 29 1.39 13.38 -5.13
CA PHE A 29 1.48 13.03 -3.72
C PHE A 29 0.80 11.69 -3.38
N TRP A 30 -0.44 11.49 -3.84
CA TRP A 30 -1.17 10.24 -3.58
C TRP A 30 -0.49 9.02 -4.19
N ARG A 31 0.16 9.17 -5.35
CA ARG A 31 0.91 8.08 -5.99
C ARG A 31 2.12 7.66 -5.15
N ASP A 32 2.90 8.62 -4.68
CA ASP A 32 4.08 8.35 -3.85
C ASP A 32 3.70 7.85 -2.45
N PHE A 33 2.64 8.40 -1.88
CA PHE A 33 2.06 7.93 -0.61
C PHE A 33 1.59 6.47 -0.73
N ALA A 34 0.81 6.13 -1.76
CA ALA A 34 0.33 4.76 -1.96
C ALA A 34 1.50 3.79 -2.17
N ALA A 35 2.52 4.17 -2.94
CA ALA A 35 3.72 3.36 -3.14
C ALA A 35 4.48 3.11 -1.83
N THR A 36 4.50 4.08 -0.91
CA THR A 36 5.19 3.95 0.38
C THR A 36 4.35 3.19 1.40
N ALA A 37 3.08 3.55 1.54
CA ALA A 37 2.16 3.00 2.54
C ALA A 37 1.75 1.56 2.22
N PHE A 38 1.59 1.25 0.93
CA PHE A 38 1.27 -0.09 0.44
C PHE A 38 2.47 -0.78 -0.22
N ASN A 39 3.69 -0.26 -0.03
CA ASN A 39 4.88 -1.07 -0.27
C ASN A 39 4.66 -2.36 0.52
N SER A 40 4.64 -3.50 -0.17
CA SER A 40 4.39 -4.78 0.49
C SER A 40 5.38 -4.88 1.64
N TYR A 41 4.87 -4.71 2.87
CA TYR A 41 5.50 -5.27 4.04
C TYR A 41 5.74 -6.72 3.64
N ARG A 42 7.02 -7.07 3.41
CA ARG A 42 7.45 -8.41 3.01
C ARG A 42 7.75 -9.16 4.30
N PRO A 43 6.74 -9.76 4.97
CA PRO A 43 6.98 -10.58 6.15
C PRO A 43 7.88 -11.78 5.84
N GLU A 44 8.06 -12.12 4.56
CA GLU A 44 8.93 -13.17 4.03
C GLU A 44 10.42 -12.99 4.39
N LEU A 45 10.88 -11.74 4.61
CA LEU A 45 12.24 -11.45 5.11
C LEU A 45 12.38 -11.66 6.62
N HIS A 46 11.27 -11.71 7.34
CA HIS A 46 11.22 -11.77 8.80
C HIS A 46 10.71 -13.11 9.32
N TYR A 47 10.08 -13.92 8.47
CA TYR A 47 9.60 -15.27 8.80
C TYR A 47 10.56 -16.39 8.41
N MET A 48 11.70 -16.09 7.79
CA MET A 48 12.79 -17.05 7.57
C MET A 48 13.78 -17.11 8.74
N ARG A 49 13.47 -16.45 9.88
CA ARG A 49 14.02 -16.85 11.17
C ARG A 49 13.05 -17.86 11.73
N GLY A 50 13.37 -19.14 11.56
CA GLY A 50 12.64 -20.24 12.18
C GLY A 50 12.40 -20.00 13.68
N PRO A 51 11.59 -20.86 14.31
CA PRO A 51 11.23 -20.69 15.71
C PRO A 51 12.43 -20.32 16.58
N GLY A 52 12.38 -19.18 17.26
CA GLY A 52 13.50 -18.69 18.06
C GLY A 52 13.86 -19.66 19.20
N PRO A 53 14.99 -19.44 19.90
CA PRO A 53 15.43 -20.30 21.01
C PRO A 53 14.35 -20.52 22.09
N ALA A 54 13.49 -19.53 22.32
CA ALA A 54 12.37 -19.62 23.26
C ALA A 54 11.27 -20.61 22.82
N TRP A 55 11.10 -20.86 21.52
CA TRP A 55 10.19 -21.87 20.99
C TRP A 55 10.81 -23.27 21.10
N HIS A 56 12.11 -23.41 20.81
CA HIS A 56 12.83 -24.68 21.00
C HIS A 56 12.89 -25.10 22.47
N ALA A 57 13.00 -24.15 23.40
CA ALA A 57 12.90 -24.44 24.85
C ALA A 57 11.54 -25.01 25.26
N LYS A 58 10.46 -24.66 24.54
CA LYS A 58 9.09 -25.12 24.81
C LYS A 58 8.71 -26.40 24.06
N HIS A 59 9.26 -26.62 22.85
CA HIS A 59 8.81 -27.68 21.94
C HIS A 59 9.93 -28.63 21.44
N GLY A 60 11.21 -28.28 21.63
CA GLY A 60 12.35 -29.05 21.10
C GLY A 60 12.77 -30.27 21.94
N GLN A 61 12.10 -30.54 23.06
CA GLN A 61 12.45 -31.61 24.01
C GLN A 61 11.71 -32.93 23.78
N HIS A 62 11.26 -33.22 22.56
CA HIS A 62 10.72 -34.54 22.25
C HIS A 62 11.50 -35.21 21.11
N PRO A 63 12.67 -35.82 21.39
CA PRO A 63 13.17 -36.85 20.50
C PRO A 63 12.19 -38.03 20.56
N PRO A 64 11.74 -38.62 19.44
CA PRO A 64 11.24 -39.99 19.49
C PRO A 64 12.45 -40.85 19.86
N GLY A 65 12.54 -41.20 21.15
CA GLY A 65 13.54 -42.13 21.66
C GLY A 65 13.37 -43.44 20.92
N GLY A 66 14.26 -43.66 19.95
CA GLY A 66 14.42 -44.93 19.26
C GLY A 66 14.67 -46.00 20.31
N SER A 67 13.82 -47.01 20.25
CA SER A 67 14.00 -48.32 20.85
C SER A 67 15.43 -48.82 20.68
N ARG A 68 16.11 -49.05 21.81
CA ARG A 68 17.17 -50.04 21.95
C ARG A 68 16.86 -50.92 23.14
#